data_AF-A0A918DAR2-F1
#
_entry.id   AF-A0A918DAR2-F1
#
_cell.length_a   1.000
_cell.length_b   1.000
_cell.length_c   1.000
_cell.angle_alpha   90.00
_cell.angle_beta   90.00
_cell.angle_gamma   90.00
#
_symmetry.space_group_name_H-M   'P 1'
#
loop_
_entity.id
_entity.type
_entity.pdbx_description
1 polymer ?
#
loop_
_entity_poly.entity_id
_entity_poly.type
_entity_poly.pdbx_seq_one_letter_code
_entity_poly.pdbx_strand_id
1 'polypeptide(L)'
;MRYADGGGLTAKGSRRREAVRLEAAGLFAEGVVPPEVARQLRVSSKSAYQWQQAWREGGAEALASRGASGQRCKLSPQCREKLADYLEQGPAAHGWD
;
A
#
# COMPACT_ATOMS: atom_id res chain seq x y z
N MET A 1 25.25 -5.16 4.40
CA MET A 1 24.25 -4.08 4.21
C MET A 1 22.91 -4.74 3.91
N ARG A 2 22.01 -4.83 4.90
CA ARG A 2 20.72 -5.55 4.77
C ARG A 2 19.65 -4.55 4.34
N TYR A 3 19.26 -4.58 3.07
CA TYR A 3 17.93 -4.06 2.70
C TYR A 3 16.93 -5.10 3.17
N ALA A 4 16.37 -4.90 4.35
CA ALA A 4 15.13 -5.60 4.67
C ALA A 4 14.04 -4.90 3.86
N ASP A 5 13.60 -5.51 2.76
CA ASP A 5 12.35 -5.20 2.07
C ASP A 5 11.09 -5.44 2.95
N GLY A 6 11.26 -5.44 4.26
CA GLY A 6 10.23 -5.64 5.27
C GLY A 6 9.78 -4.31 5.83
N GLY A 7 8.76 -3.70 5.22
CA GLY A 7 7.83 -2.90 6.03
C GLY A 7 7.02 -1.85 5.31
N GLY A 8 7.59 -1.20 4.29
CA GLY A 8 6.95 -0.02 3.69
C GLY A 8 6.20 -0.30 2.40
N LEU A 9 6.84 -0.98 1.45
CA LEU A 9 6.52 -0.84 0.02
C LEU A 9 5.95 -2.12 -0.62
N THR A 10 5.79 -3.21 0.14
CA THR A 10 5.21 -4.43 -0.41
C THR A 10 3.71 -4.26 -0.67
N ALA A 11 3.20 -4.98 -1.68
CA ALA A 11 1.76 -4.98 -1.98
C ALA A 11 0.92 -5.43 -0.77
N LYS A 12 1.42 -6.41 0.01
CA LYS A 12 0.78 -6.86 1.25
C LYS A 12 0.74 -5.76 2.31
N GLY A 13 1.83 -5.02 2.49
CA GLY A 13 1.88 -3.88 3.42
C GLY A 13 0.95 -2.74 3.00
N SER A 14 0.86 -2.47 1.69
CA SER A 14 -0.07 -1.47 1.14
C SER A 14 -1.53 -1.85 1.41
N ARG A 15 -1.93 -3.10 1.11
CA ARG A 15 -3.28 -3.61 1.40
C ARG A 15 -3.64 -3.54 2.88
N ARG A 16 -2.70 -3.87 3.78
CA ARG A 16 -2.94 -3.77 5.23
C ARG A 16 -3.24 -2.32 5.66
N ARG A 17 -2.50 -1.34 5.14
CA ARG A 17 -2.74 0.08 5.46
C ARG A 17 -4.03 0.61 4.85
N GLU A 18 -4.41 0.09 3.70
CA GLU A 18 -5.70 0.39 3.07
C GLU A 18 -6.86 -0.15 3.88
N ALA A 19 -6.77 -1.39 4.38
CA ALA A 19 -7.80 -1.96 5.25
C ALA A 19 -8.05 -1.08 6.49
N VAL A 20 -7.00 -0.59 7.15
CA VAL A 20 -7.14 0.35 8.30
C VAL A 20 -7.84 1.66 7.89
N ARG A 21 -7.56 2.17 6.70
CA ARG A 21 -8.20 3.38 6.16
C ARG A 21 -9.69 3.15 5.87
N LEU A 22 -10.04 1.99 5.32
CA LEU A 22 -11.44 1.64 5.05
C LEU A 22 -12.22 1.35 6.34
N GLU A 23 -11.58 0.77 7.35
CA GLU A 23 -12.16 0.63 8.70
C GLU A 23 -12.48 2.00 9.31
N ALA A 24 -11.58 2.98 9.17
CA ALA A 24 -11.85 4.36 9.58
C ALA A 24 -13.07 4.95 8.85
N ALA A 25 -13.26 4.64 7.57
CA ALA A 25 -14.43 5.10 6.80
C ALA A 25 -15.75 4.58 7.39
N GLY A 26 -15.77 3.31 7.84
CA GLY A 26 -16.92 2.72 8.54
C GLY A 26 -17.22 3.45 9.85
N LEU A 27 -16.20 3.69 10.66
CA LEU A 27 -16.35 4.43 11.93
C LEU A 27 -16.84 5.87 11.71
N PHE A 28 -16.38 6.55 10.65
CA PHE A 28 -16.90 7.88 10.30
C PHE A 28 -18.36 7.84 9.85
N ALA A 29 -18.77 6.80 9.11
CA ALA A 29 -20.17 6.60 8.73
C ALA A 29 -21.08 6.36 9.94
N GLU A 30 -20.56 5.74 11.00
CA GLU A 30 -21.23 5.59 12.30
C GLU A 30 -21.20 6.86 13.16
N GLY A 31 -20.55 7.93 12.69
CA GLY A 31 -20.46 9.22 13.41
C GLY A 31 -19.37 9.27 14.47
N VAL A 32 -18.44 8.32 14.51
CA VAL A 32 -17.33 8.30 15.46
C VAL A 32 -16.36 9.45 15.16
N VAL A 33 -15.95 10.17 16.21
CA VAL A 33 -15.08 11.35 16.07
C VAL A 33 -13.61 10.96 15.82
N PRO A 34 -12.82 11.78 15.09
CA PRO A 34 -11.44 11.45 14.71
C PRO A 34 -10.48 11.08 15.87
N PRO A 35 -10.53 11.72 17.06
CA PRO A 35 -9.70 11.31 18.18
C PRO A 35 -9.98 9.87 18.65
N GLU A 36 -11.23 9.44 18.61
CA GLU A 36 -11.64 8.10 19.02
C GLU A 36 -11.25 7.06 17.95
N VAL A 37 -11.44 7.39 16.67
CA VAL A 37 -10.92 6.59 15.55
C VAL A 37 -9.41 6.40 15.65
N ALA A 38 -8.66 7.47 15.96
CA ALA A 38 -7.21 7.41 16.14
C ALA A 38 -6.80 6.45 17.26
N ARG A 39 -7.53 6.49 18.39
CA ARG A 39 -7.32 5.61 19.54
C ARG A 39 -7.60 4.15 19.19
N GLN A 40 -8.75 3.87 18.55
CA GLN A 40 -9.17 2.51 18.19
C GLN A 40 -8.21 1.87 17.18
N LEU A 41 -7.84 2.62 16.13
CA LEU A 41 -6.99 2.12 15.04
C LEU A 41 -5.49 2.28 15.31
N ARG A 42 -5.10 2.85 16.46
CA ARG A 42 -3.71 3.12 16.86
C ARG A 42 -2.94 3.93 15.79
N VAL A 43 -3.60 4.93 15.23
CA VAL A 43 -3.00 5.89 14.28
C VAL A 43 -2.84 7.25 14.93
N SER A 44 -2.10 8.15 14.27
CA SER A 44 -1.98 9.51 14.78
C SER A 44 -3.30 10.27 14.64
N SER A 45 -3.61 11.16 15.59
CA SER A 45 -4.79 12.04 15.50
C SER A 45 -4.78 12.88 14.22
N LYS A 46 -3.58 13.34 13.79
CA LYS A 46 -3.41 14.07 12.52
C LYS A 46 -3.90 13.26 11.32
N SER A 47 -3.56 11.97 11.26
CA SER A 47 -4.01 11.08 10.19
C SER A 47 -5.53 10.90 10.21
N ALA A 48 -6.12 10.70 11.38
CA ALA A 48 -7.56 10.55 11.51
C ALA A 48 -8.32 11.80 11.05
N TYR A 49 -7.85 13.00 11.38
CA TYR A 49 -8.44 14.25 10.88
C TYR A 49 -8.33 14.39 9.35
N GLN A 50 -7.16 14.09 8.78
CA GLN A 50 -6.98 14.11 7.32
C GLN A 50 -7.89 13.11 6.62
N TRP A 51 -8.06 11.91 7.20
CA TRP A 51 -8.93 10.89 6.63
C TRP A 51 -10.40 11.29 6.73
N GLN A 52 -10.83 11.90 7.84
CA GLN A 52 -12.20 12.39 7.98
C GLN A 52 -12.50 13.46 6.92
N GLN A 53 -11.57 14.39 6.68
CA GLN A 53 -11.75 15.41 5.66
C GLN A 53 -11.88 14.79 4.26
N ALA A 54 -10.95 13.91 3.88
CA ALA A 54 -11.01 13.21 2.59
C ALA A 54 -12.31 12.38 2.44
N TRP A 55 -12.74 11.71 3.50
CA TRP A 55 -13.98 10.93 3.53
C TRP A 55 -15.23 11.80 3.37
N ARG A 56 -15.26 13.01 3.95
CA ARG A 56 -16.37 13.95 3.75
C ARG A 56 -16.46 14.45 2.31
N GLU A 57 -15.33 14.54 1.61
CA GLU A 57 -15.24 15.03 0.23
C GLU A 57 -15.54 13.94 -0.79
N GLY A 58 -15.13 12.69 -0.56
CA GLY A 58 -15.22 11.61 -1.55
C GLY A 58 -15.61 10.23 -1.00
N GLY A 59 -16.14 10.16 0.21
CA GLY A 59 -16.59 8.91 0.84
C GLY A 59 -15.46 7.92 1.12
N ALA A 60 -15.81 6.64 1.22
CA ALA A 60 -14.84 5.57 1.49
C ALA A 60 -13.78 5.43 0.38
N GLU A 61 -14.15 5.68 -0.88
CA GLU A 61 -13.24 5.61 -2.04
C GLU A 61 -12.09 6.61 -1.94
N ALA A 62 -12.30 7.77 -1.32
CA ALA A 62 -11.24 8.74 -1.08
C ALA A 62 -10.13 8.22 -0.14
N LEU A 63 -10.42 7.15 0.62
CA LEU A 63 -9.47 6.49 1.52
C LEU A 63 -8.85 5.23 0.92
N ALA A 64 -9.30 4.78 -0.26
CA ALA A 64 -8.72 3.66 -0.97
C ALA A 64 -7.26 3.91 -1.36
N SER A 65 -6.51 2.84 -1.57
CA SER A 65 -5.13 2.93 -2.05
C SER A 65 -5.10 3.43 -3.49
N ARG A 66 -4.23 4.40 -3.77
CA ARG A 66 -3.96 4.85 -5.15
C ARG A 66 -3.09 3.87 -5.96
N GLY A 67 -2.80 2.69 -5.40
CA GLY A 67 -1.93 1.68 -6.00
C GLY A 67 -0.47 1.79 -5.56
N ALA A 68 0.41 1.12 -6.30
CA ALA A 68 1.83 1.10 -5.99
C ALA A 68 2.43 2.51 -6.09
N SER A 69 2.99 2.99 -4.99
CA SER A 69 3.78 4.23 -4.99
C SER A 69 5.14 3.96 -5.64
N GLY A 70 5.48 4.68 -6.70
CA GLY A 70 6.77 4.57 -7.37
C GLY A 70 6.69 4.81 -8.86
N GLN A 71 7.83 4.72 -9.54
CA GLN A 71 7.87 4.78 -11.00
C GLN A 71 7.11 3.59 -11.58
N ARG A 72 6.33 3.83 -12.64
CA ARG A 72 5.71 2.74 -13.41
C ARG A 72 6.79 1.75 -13.85
N CYS A 73 6.49 0.46 -13.76
CA CYS A 73 7.39 -0.57 -14.26
C CYS A 73 7.73 -0.29 -15.73
N LYS A 74 9.03 -0.23 -16.06
CA LYS A 74 9.50 0.03 -17.43
C LYS A 74 9.39 -1.19 -18.33
N LEU A 75 9.23 -2.38 -17.76
CA LEU A 75 9.10 -3.62 -18.51
C LEU A 75 7.65 -3.82 -18.95
N SER A 76 7.46 -4.17 -20.21
CA SER A 76 6.18 -4.70 -20.69
C SER A 76 5.87 -6.06 -20.04
N PRO A 77 4.62 -6.53 -20.08
CA PRO A 77 4.26 -7.87 -19.59
C PRO A 77 5.15 -8.97 -20.19
N GLN A 78 5.40 -8.92 -21.49
CA GLN A 78 6.23 -9.91 -22.19
C GLN A 78 7.69 -9.86 -21.73
N CYS A 79 8.23 -8.66 -21.48
CA CYS A 79 9.58 -8.52 -20.93
C CYS A 79 9.67 -9.06 -19.49
N ARG A 80 8.58 -9.01 -18.72
CA ARG A 80 8.55 -9.56 -17.36
C ARG A 80 8.52 -11.09 -17.35
N GLU A 81 7.80 -11.70 -18.29
CA GLU A 81 7.81 -13.16 -18.49
C GLU A 81 9.20 -13.64 -18.86
N LYS A 82 9.83 -13.03 -19.87
CA LYS A 82 11.21 -13.35 -20.24
C LYS A 82 12.20 -13.18 -19.09
N LEU A 83 12.01 -12.16 -18.27
CA LEU A 83 12.84 -11.95 -17.09
C LEU A 83 12.66 -13.09 -16.08
N ALA A 84 11.43 -13.57 -15.85
CA ALA A 84 11.18 -14.70 -14.96
C ALA A 84 11.91 -15.95 -15.46
N ASP A 85 11.82 -16.25 -16.76
CA ASP A 85 12.52 -17.39 -17.37
C ASP A 85 14.04 -17.31 -17.18
N TYR A 86 14.64 -16.12 -17.34
CA TYR A 86 16.08 -15.93 -17.11
C TYR A 86 16.47 -16.08 -15.64
N LEU A 87 15.62 -15.63 -14.72
CA LEU A 87 15.86 -15.80 -13.29
C LEU A 87 15.79 -17.28 -12.89
N GLU A 88 14.93 -18.09 -13.52
CA GLU A 88 14.86 -19.54 -13.30
C GLU A 88 16.09 -20.29 -13.85
N GLN A 89 16.60 -19.87 -15.01
CA GLN A 89 17.82 -20.43 -15.61
C GLN A 89 19.08 -20.18 -14.75
N GLY A 90 19.05 -19.13 -13.94
CA GLY A 90 20.13 -18.75 -13.04
C GLY A 90 21.29 -18.03 -13.75
N PRO A 91 22.18 -17.40 -12.97
CA PRO A 91 23.24 -16.52 -13.49
C PRO A 91 24.26 -17.25 -14.38
N ALA A 92 24.61 -18.50 -14.06
CA ALA A 92 25.58 -19.29 -14.82
C ALA A 92 25.13 -19.55 -16.27
N ALA A 93 23.83 -19.75 -16.51
CA ALA A 93 23.27 -19.90 -17.86
C ALA A 93 23.44 -18.64 -18.74
N HIS A 94 23.74 -17.51 -18.11
CA HIS A 94 23.95 -16.22 -18.76
C HIS A 94 25.40 -15.71 -18.64
N GLY A 95 26.35 -16.58 -18.27
CA GLY A 95 27.78 -16.28 -18.24
C GLY A 95 28.26 -15.52 -17.01
N TRP A 96 27.52 -15.61 -15.90
CA TRP A 96 27.89 -15.01 -14.61
C TRP A 96 28.18 -16.13 -13.59
N ASP A 97 29.47 -16.30 -13.25
CA ASP A 97 29.96 -17.19 -12.18
C ASP A 97 30.40 -16.39 -10.94
#